data_AF-A0A539D0F6-F1
#
_entry.id   AF-A0A539D0F6-F1
#
_cell.length_a   1.000
_cell.length_b   1.000
_cell.length_c   1.000
_cell.angle_alpha   90.00
_cell.angle_beta   90.00
_cell.angle_gamma   90.00
#
_symmetry.space_group_name_H-M   'P 1'
#
loop_
_entity.id
_entity.type
_entity.pdbx_description
1 polymer ?
#
loop_
_entity_poly.entity_id
_entity_poly.type
_entity_poly.pdbx_seq_one_letter_code
_entity_poly.pdbx_strand_id
1 'polypeptide(L)'
;IGRLTTHRRRQSIKLKNLLRLGAYQILFLDRVPGSAAVNESVRLAKTLGEGTIAGFVNAVLRAMTRAETIPLPDPADDPILHLSVKYSHPEWLVRRWLPRLGPERTVALCDANNEIPPVTVRVNPLRTTRGALAAELQRAGIDVTPCRVSSSGLMLRGVAHLTSRMKRPSLSVLPWLRNPENAS
;
A
#
# COMPACT_ATOMS: atom_id res chain seq x y z
N ILE A 1 -9.14 -21.79 45.94
CA ILE A 1 -10.07 -20.69 45.57
C ILE A 1 -9.34 -19.81 44.56
N GLY A 2 -9.87 -19.67 43.33
CA GLY A 2 -9.48 -18.63 42.36
C GLY A 2 -8.38 -18.99 41.33
N ARG A 3 -8.73 -19.74 40.27
CA ARG A 3 -7.96 -19.74 39.01
C ARG A 3 -8.02 -18.34 38.42
N LEU A 4 -6.88 -17.65 38.33
CA LEU A 4 -6.72 -16.47 37.48
C LEU A 4 -6.80 -16.92 36.02
N THR A 5 -8.02 -16.99 35.49
CA THR A 5 -8.24 -17.10 34.06
C THR A 5 -7.80 -15.77 33.44
N THR A 6 -6.58 -15.72 32.92
CA THR A 6 -6.10 -14.62 32.09
C THR A 6 -6.91 -14.60 30.80
N HIS A 7 -8.09 -14.01 30.85
CA HIS A 7 -8.89 -13.72 29.68
C HIS A 7 -8.10 -12.68 28.89
N ARG A 8 -7.28 -13.12 27.93
CA ARG A 8 -6.53 -12.23 27.03
C ARG A 8 -7.57 -11.43 26.26
N ARG A 9 -7.90 -10.23 26.76
CA ARG A 9 -8.95 -9.38 26.19
C ARG A 9 -8.50 -9.03 24.78
N ARG A 10 -9.12 -9.67 23.79
CA ARG A 10 -8.76 -9.47 22.38
C ARG A 10 -9.01 -8.01 22.06
N GLN A 11 -7.95 -7.27 21.72
CA GLN A 11 -8.07 -5.85 21.33
C GLN A 11 -9.08 -5.71 20.19
N SER A 12 -9.90 -4.65 20.24
CA SER A 12 -10.91 -4.37 19.20
C SER A 12 -10.22 -4.18 17.84
N ILE A 13 -10.90 -4.60 16.77
CA ILE A 13 -10.38 -4.43 15.39
C ILE A 13 -10.18 -2.93 15.09
N LYS A 14 -11.10 -2.09 15.58
CA LYS A 14 -11.03 -0.63 15.48
C LYS A 14 -9.74 -0.09 16.08
N LEU A 15 -9.39 -0.50 17.30
CA LEU A 15 -8.16 -0.08 17.97
C LEU A 15 -6.91 -0.51 17.18
N LYS A 16 -6.88 -1.76 16.68
CA LYS A 16 -5.74 -2.24 15.89
C LYS A 16 -5.55 -1.44 14.61
N ASN A 17 -6.65 -1.16 13.90
CA ASN A 17 -6.60 -0.38 12.66
C ASN A 17 -6.19 1.06 12.92
N LEU A 18 -6.63 1.65 14.03
CA LEU A 18 -6.21 2.99 14.44
C LEU A 18 -4.70 3.05 14.72
N LEU A 19 -4.17 2.09 15.50
CA LEU A 19 -2.74 2.01 15.78
C LEU A 19 -1.93 1.79 14.49
N ARG A 20 -2.40 0.92 13.58
CA ARG A 20 -1.76 0.69 12.28
C ARG A 20 -1.75 1.95 11.42
N LEU A 21 -2.86 2.69 11.39
CA LEU A 21 -2.97 3.94 10.65
C LEU A 21 -1.99 4.98 11.19
N GLY A 22 -1.96 5.20 12.50
CA GLY A 22 -1.04 6.13 13.13
C GLY A 22 0.43 5.72 12.96
N ALA A 23 0.74 4.43 13.13
CA ALA A 23 2.06 3.88 12.86
C ALA A 23 2.48 4.10 11.41
N TYR A 24 1.58 3.87 10.44
CA TYR A 24 1.86 4.08 9.03
C TYR A 24 2.20 5.54 8.72
N GLN A 25 1.44 6.48 9.30
CA GLN A 25 1.71 7.91 9.16
C GLN A 25 3.10 8.29 9.72
N ILE A 26 3.48 7.74 10.88
CA ILE A 26 4.78 8.02 11.51
C ILE A 26 5.95 7.44 10.70
N LEU A 27 5.78 6.24 10.14
CA LEU A 27 6.87 5.48 9.55
C LEU A 27 7.06 5.69 8.05
N PHE A 28 5.99 6.01 7.31
CA PHE A 28 6.01 6.01 5.85
C PHE A 28 5.53 7.31 5.20
N LEU A 29 5.05 8.29 5.97
CA LEU A 29 4.60 9.58 5.41
C LEU A 29 5.54 10.73 5.81
N ASP A 30 6.53 10.99 4.97
CA ASP A 30 7.57 12.02 5.20
C ASP A 30 7.01 13.43 5.42
N ARG A 31 5.81 13.71 4.89
CA ARG A 31 5.16 15.04 4.98
C ARG A 31 4.33 15.23 6.24
N VAL A 32 4.19 14.20 7.08
CA VAL A 32 3.36 14.25 8.30
C VAL A 32 4.26 14.22 9.52
N PRO A 33 4.36 15.32 10.29
CA PRO A 33 5.10 15.31 11.55
C PRO A 33 4.55 14.25 12.51
N GLY A 34 5.42 13.52 13.21
CA GLY A 34 4.99 12.47 14.13
C GLY A 34 4.03 12.95 15.23
N SER A 35 4.20 14.19 15.72
CA SER A 35 3.27 14.83 16.66
C SER A 35 1.87 15.05 16.08
N ALA A 36 1.77 15.40 14.80
CA ALA A 36 0.49 15.56 14.10
C ALA A 36 -0.20 14.21 13.90
N ALA A 37 0.54 13.18 13.49
CA ALA A 37 0.03 11.81 13.35
C ALA A 37 -0.55 11.27 14.69
N VAL A 38 0.17 11.49 15.79
CA VAL A 38 -0.29 11.14 17.14
C VAL A 38 -1.58 11.89 17.49
N ASN A 39 -1.60 13.21 17.32
CA ASN A 39 -2.75 14.04 17.70
C ASN A 39 -4.01 13.67 16.92
N GLU A 40 -3.91 13.46 15.60
CA GLU A 40 -5.04 13.04 14.77
C GLU A 40 -5.51 11.63 15.11
N SER A 41 -4.59 10.70 15.39
CA SER A 41 -4.94 9.35 15.85
C SER A 41 -5.71 9.38 17.19
N VAL A 42 -5.31 10.23 18.14
CA VAL A 42 -6.00 10.42 19.42
C VAL A 42 -7.38 11.06 19.24
N ARG A 43 -7.51 12.03 18.34
CA ARG A 43 -8.79 12.65 17.99
C ARG A 43 -9.74 11.61 17.40
N LEU A 44 -9.26 10.82 16.43
CA LEU A 44 -10.02 9.74 15.82
C LEU A 44 -10.49 8.71 16.85
N ALA A 45 -9.64 8.34 17.82
CA ALA A 45 -10.01 7.41 18.88
C ALA A 45 -11.18 7.92 19.71
N LYS A 46 -11.20 9.21 20.06
CA LYS A 46 -12.31 9.84 20.79
C LYS A 46 -13.60 9.84 19.97
N THR A 47 -13.52 10.18 18.68
CA THR A 47 -14.69 10.20 17.78
C THR A 47 -15.31 8.81 17.58
N LEU A 48 -14.50 7.75 17.62
CA LEU A 48 -14.99 6.37 17.49
C LEU A 48 -15.64 5.81 18.77
N GLY A 49 -15.80 6.61 19.81
CA GLY A 49 -16.35 6.19 21.11
C GLY A 49 -15.36 5.46 22.01
N GLU A 50 -14.07 5.43 21.64
CA GLU A 50 -13.00 4.73 22.36
C GLU A 50 -12.22 5.71 23.25
N GLY A 51 -12.92 6.65 23.89
CA GLY A 51 -12.31 7.73 24.68
C GLY A 51 -11.42 7.23 25.83
N THR A 52 -11.76 6.09 26.43
CA THR A 52 -10.96 5.40 27.46
C THR A 52 -9.64 4.85 26.91
N ILE A 53 -9.56 4.59 25.60
CA ILE A 53 -8.39 4.00 24.93
C ILE A 53 -7.52 5.07 24.25
N ALA A 54 -8.01 6.30 24.12
CA ALA A 54 -7.26 7.41 23.52
C ALA A 54 -5.91 7.67 24.22
N GLY A 55 -5.84 7.51 25.55
CA GLY A 55 -4.59 7.61 26.31
C GLY A 55 -3.59 6.50 25.95
N PHE A 56 -4.07 5.27 25.75
CA PHE A 56 -3.25 4.14 25.31
C PHE A 56 -2.70 4.36 23.89
N VAL A 57 -3.55 4.80 22.95
CA VAL A 57 -3.14 5.15 21.59
C VAL A 57 -2.03 6.21 21.61
N ASN A 58 -2.23 7.28 22.37
CA ASN A 58 -1.23 8.34 22.52
C ASN A 58 0.10 7.80 23.04
N ALA A 59 0.07 6.98 24.10
CA ALA A 59 1.28 6.43 24.70
C ALA A 59 2.06 5.54 23.71
N VAL A 60 1.37 4.64 23.01
CA VAL A 60 1.99 3.73 22.03
C VAL A 60 2.60 4.51 20.86
N LEU A 61 1.83 5.39 20.21
CA LEU A 61 2.33 6.12 19.06
C LEU A 61 3.45 7.10 19.43
N ARG A 62 3.39 7.75 20.61
CA ARG A 62 4.51 8.58 21.09
C ARG A 62 5.76 7.76 21.39
N ALA A 63 5.62 6.53 21.85
CA ALA A 63 6.77 5.64 22.02
C ALA A 63 7.43 5.36 20.66
N MET A 64 6.62 5.13 19.62
CA MET A 64 7.13 4.94 18.26
C MET A 64 7.83 6.18 17.71
N THR A 65 7.31 7.40 17.93
CA THR A 65 7.99 8.63 17.46
C THR A 65 9.35 8.88 18.13
N ARG A 66 9.61 8.26 19.28
CA ARG A 66 10.90 8.36 19.99
C ARG A 66 11.87 7.24 19.61
N ALA A 67 11.38 6.18 18.98
CA ALA A 67 12.24 5.10 18.51
C ALA A 67 12.98 5.60 17.27
N GLU A 68 14.32 5.61 17.32
CA GLU A 68 15.15 5.97 16.16
C GLU A 68 15.00 4.94 15.03
N THR A 69 14.86 3.66 15.39
CA THR A 69 14.65 2.56 14.45
C THR A 69 13.72 1.51 15.06
N ILE A 70 12.94 0.83 14.21
CA ILE A 70 12.20 -0.37 14.62
C ILE A 70 13.13 -1.57 14.46
N PRO A 71 13.39 -2.35 15.53
CA PRO A 71 14.24 -3.52 15.42
C PRO A 71 13.59 -4.54 14.50
N LEU A 72 14.35 -5.01 13.52
CA LEU A 72 13.97 -6.11 12.65
C LEU A 72 14.50 -7.43 13.24
N PRO A 73 13.84 -8.56 12.97
CA PRO A 73 14.41 -9.88 13.26
C PRO A 73 15.81 -10.01 12.65
N ASP A 74 16.75 -10.64 13.33
CA ASP A 74 18.10 -10.85 12.80
C ASP A 74 18.04 -11.83 11.60
N PRO A 75 18.55 -11.45 10.41
CA PRO A 75 18.56 -12.36 9.26
C PRO A 75 19.45 -13.60 9.46
N ALA A 76 20.42 -13.58 10.37
CA ALA A 76 21.24 -14.75 10.71
C ALA A 76 20.45 -15.78 11.54
N ASP A 77 19.53 -15.31 12.40
CA ASP A 77 18.70 -16.17 13.25
C ASP A 77 17.48 -16.71 12.49
N ASP A 78 16.73 -15.83 11.83
CA ASP A 78 15.54 -16.19 11.07
C ASP A 78 15.43 -15.35 9.78
N PRO A 79 16.06 -15.79 8.68
CA PRO A 79 16.03 -15.06 7.41
C PRO A 79 14.60 -14.97 6.83
N ILE A 80 13.72 -15.94 7.14
CA ILE A 80 12.34 -15.94 6.65
C ILE A 80 11.55 -14.84 7.35
N LEU A 81 11.62 -14.79 8.69
CA LEU A 81 10.92 -13.78 9.48
C LEU A 81 11.50 -12.39 9.22
N HIS A 82 12.82 -12.27 9.05
CA HIS A 82 13.46 -11.02 8.65
C HIS A 82 12.86 -10.48 7.35
N LEU A 83 12.86 -11.28 6.28
CA LEU A 83 12.32 -10.87 4.99
C LEU A 83 10.81 -10.60 5.06
N SER A 84 10.08 -11.40 5.84
CA SER A 84 8.64 -11.25 6.03
C SER A 84 8.28 -9.91 6.65
N VAL A 85 8.96 -9.53 7.73
CA VAL A 85 8.72 -8.26 8.44
C VAL A 85 9.25 -7.08 7.62
N LYS A 86 10.47 -7.18 7.09
CA LYS A 86 11.11 -6.08 6.37
C LYS A 86 10.37 -5.72 5.08
N TYR A 87 9.97 -6.70 4.30
CA TYR A 87 9.37 -6.50 2.98
C TYR A 87 7.84 -6.65 2.97
N SER A 88 7.21 -6.92 4.12
CA SER A 88 5.75 -7.05 4.23
C SER A 88 5.15 -8.22 3.42
N HIS A 89 5.89 -9.30 3.24
CA HIS A 89 5.40 -10.55 2.63
C HIS A 89 5.13 -11.59 3.70
N PRO A 90 4.09 -12.43 3.59
CA PRO A 90 3.84 -13.46 4.59
C PRO A 90 4.93 -14.54 4.55
N GLU A 91 5.31 -15.08 5.72
CA GLU A 91 6.39 -16.07 5.83
C GLU A 91 6.23 -17.26 4.87
N TRP A 92 5.01 -17.77 4.67
CA TRP A 92 4.77 -18.91 3.78
C TRP A 92 5.21 -18.64 2.33
N LEU A 93 5.13 -17.38 1.90
CA LEU A 93 5.49 -16.96 0.55
C LEU A 93 7.00 -16.80 0.42
N VAL A 94 7.64 -16.22 1.44
CA VAL A 94 9.10 -16.13 1.55
C VAL A 94 9.73 -17.53 1.59
N ARG A 95 9.20 -18.44 2.42
CA ARG A 95 9.59 -19.86 2.48
C ARG A 95 9.48 -20.56 1.14
N ARG A 96 8.51 -20.14 0.31
CA ARG A 96 8.30 -20.68 -1.03
C ARG A 96 9.29 -20.11 -2.06
N TRP A 97 9.69 -18.86 -1.94
CA TRP A 97 10.56 -18.18 -2.91
C TRP A 97 12.04 -18.44 -2.70
N LEU A 98 12.52 -18.41 -1.45
CA LEU A 98 13.94 -18.62 -1.12
C LEU A 98 14.57 -19.84 -1.81
N PRO A 99 14.02 -21.07 -1.70
CA PRO A 99 14.62 -22.24 -2.36
C PRO A 99 14.46 -22.24 -3.88
N ARG A 100 13.54 -21.46 -4.45
CA ARG A 100 13.26 -21.43 -5.90
C ARG A 100 14.04 -20.35 -6.64
N LEU A 101 14.24 -19.21 -6.00
CA LEU A 101 14.83 -18.02 -6.62
C LEU A 101 16.25 -17.74 -6.09
N GLY A 102 16.58 -18.25 -4.91
CA GLY A 102 17.77 -17.85 -4.17
C GLY A 102 17.56 -16.55 -3.38
N PRO A 103 18.45 -16.21 -2.44
CA PRO A 103 18.31 -15.05 -1.56
C PRO A 103 18.23 -13.72 -2.32
N GLU A 104 19.14 -13.48 -3.26
CA GLU A 104 19.26 -12.19 -3.96
C GLU A 104 18.04 -11.89 -4.81
N ARG A 105 17.55 -12.88 -5.57
CA ARG A 105 16.35 -12.73 -6.40
C ARG A 105 15.08 -12.66 -5.57
N THR A 106 15.04 -13.30 -4.40
CA THR A 106 13.91 -13.19 -3.48
C THR A 106 13.81 -11.76 -2.95
N VAL A 107 14.94 -11.17 -2.53
CA VAL A 107 15.00 -9.76 -2.12
C VAL A 107 14.57 -8.84 -3.26
N ALA A 108 15.11 -9.02 -4.46
CA ALA A 108 14.74 -8.20 -5.62
C ALA A 108 13.24 -8.30 -5.98
N LEU A 109 12.65 -9.50 -5.85
CA LEU A 109 11.20 -9.69 -6.05
C LEU A 109 10.38 -8.98 -4.97
N CYS A 110 10.81 -9.07 -3.71
CA CYS A 110 10.16 -8.40 -2.59
C CYS A 110 10.18 -6.88 -2.76
N ASP A 111 11.33 -6.32 -3.15
CA ASP A 111 11.47 -4.89 -3.45
C ASP A 111 10.55 -4.46 -4.59
N ALA A 112 10.60 -5.16 -5.74
CA ALA A 112 9.77 -4.85 -6.90
C ALA A 112 8.25 -4.90 -6.60
N ASN A 113 7.82 -5.78 -5.70
CA ASN A 113 6.41 -5.87 -5.29
C ASN A 113 5.93 -4.68 -4.45
N ASN A 114 6.85 -3.99 -3.77
CA ASN A 114 6.54 -2.84 -2.92
C ASN A 114 6.71 -1.50 -3.65
N GLU A 115 7.21 -1.52 -4.89
CA GLU A 115 7.23 -0.33 -5.75
C GLU A 115 5.81 0.04 -6.21
N ILE A 116 5.60 1.34 -6.43
CA ILE A 116 4.34 1.84 -7.00
C ILE A 116 4.23 1.30 -8.44
N PRO A 117 3.20 0.50 -8.77
CA PRO A 117 3.10 -0.09 -10.09
C PRO A 117 2.83 0.98 -11.15
N PRO A 118 3.45 0.87 -12.34
CA PRO A 118 3.17 1.80 -13.43
C PRO A 118 1.74 1.62 -13.96
N VAL A 119 1.09 2.72 -14.31
CA VAL A 119 -0.23 2.67 -14.93
C VAL A 119 -0.07 2.19 -16.37
N THR A 120 -0.70 1.06 -16.69
CA THR A 120 -0.65 0.47 -18.04
C THR A 120 -2.06 0.43 -18.63
N VAL A 121 -2.22 0.90 -19.86
CA VAL A 121 -3.49 0.85 -20.60
C VAL A 121 -3.37 -0.07 -21.80
N ARG A 122 -4.46 -0.77 -22.11
CA ARG A 122 -4.57 -1.60 -23.31
C ARG A 122 -5.37 -0.88 -24.38
N VAL A 123 -4.80 -0.82 -25.58
CA VAL A 123 -5.48 -0.29 -26.76
C VAL A 123 -6.64 -1.22 -27.15
N ASN A 124 -7.76 -0.64 -27.59
CA ASN A 124 -8.81 -1.39 -28.26
C ASN A 124 -8.64 -1.25 -29.78
N PRO A 125 -8.15 -2.30 -30.48
CA PRO A 125 -7.86 -2.23 -31.91
C PRO A 125 -9.10 -2.01 -32.77
N LEU A 126 -10.31 -2.30 -32.27
CA LEU A 126 -11.57 -2.02 -32.96
C LEU A 126 -11.90 -0.52 -33.04
N ARG A 127 -11.21 0.32 -32.26
CA ARG A 127 -11.50 1.77 -32.17
C ARG A 127 -10.31 2.66 -32.51
N THR A 128 -9.08 2.21 -32.26
CA THR A 128 -7.87 3.01 -32.49
C THR A 128 -6.63 2.13 -32.59
N THR A 129 -5.51 2.70 -32.99
CA THR A 129 -4.20 2.04 -33.01
C THR A 129 -3.35 2.49 -31.82
N ARG A 130 -2.32 1.70 -31.50
CA ARG A 130 -1.37 2.03 -30.42
C ARG A 130 -0.69 3.38 -30.65
N GLY A 131 -0.26 3.65 -31.88
CA GLY A 131 0.39 4.92 -32.23
C GLY A 131 -0.57 6.11 -32.13
N ALA A 132 -1.80 5.95 -32.61
CA ALA A 132 -2.80 7.01 -32.53
C ALA A 132 -3.15 7.36 -31.07
N LEU A 133 -3.36 6.35 -30.22
CA LEU A 133 -3.63 6.57 -28.79
C LEU A 133 -2.42 7.18 -28.07
N ALA A 134 -1.20 6.72 -28.36
CA ALA A 134 0.01 7.29 -27.76
C ALA A 134 0.16 8.79 -28.11
N ALA A 135 -0.05 9.16 -29.37
CA ALA A 135 0.00 10.55 -29.81
C ALA A 135 -1.11 11.41 -29.15
N GLU A 136 -2.30 10.85 -28.94
CA GLU A 136 -3.40 11.54 -28.24
C GLU A 136 -3.04 11.83 -26.79
N LEU A 137 -2.49 10.84 -26.08
CA LEU A 137 -2.07 10.98 -24.69
C LEU A 137 -0.89 11.94 -24.54
N GLN A 138 0.09 11.89 -25.45
CA GLN A 138 1.21 12.83 -25.47
C GLN A 138 0.74 14.28 -25.71
N ARG A 139 -0.24 14.48 -26.61
CA ARG A 139 -0.90 15.79 -26.81
C ARG A 139 -1.63 16.28 -25.55
N ALA A 140 -2.10 15.38 -24.71
CA ALA A 140 -2.68 15.70 -23.40
C ALA A 140 -1.63 15.90 -22.29
N GLY A 141 -0.34 15.93 -22.62
CA GLY A 141 0.76 16.11 -21.66
C GLY A 141 1.01 14.88 -20.79
N ILE A 142 0.64 13.69 -21.25
CA ILE A 142 0.92 12.42 -20.57
C ILE A 142 2.16 11.79 -21.21
N ASP A 143 3.12 11.44 -20.38
CA ASP A 143 4.29 10.67 -20.83
C ASP A 143 3.89 9.21 -21.06
N VAL A 144 4.16 8.72 -22.28
CA VAL A 144 3.72 7.42 -22.77
C VAL A 144 4.88 6.67 -23.37
N THR A 145 5.06 5.43 -22.92
CA THR A 145 6.02 4.49 -23.48
C THR A 145 5.33 3.21 -23.94
N PRO A 146 5.74 2.60 -25.07
CA PRO A 146 5.21 1.31 -25.48
C PRO A 146 5.49 0.24 -24.42
N CYS A 147 4.50 -0.62 -24.16
CA CYS A 147 4.71 -1.77 -23.30
C CYS A 147 5.67 -2.76 -23.97
N ARG A 148 6.68 -3.25 -23.23
CA ARG A 148 7.68 -4.19 -23.74
C ARG A 148 7.11 -5.58 -24.01
N VAL A 149 6.10 -6.00 -23.23
CA VAL A 149 5.56 -7.37 -23.27
C VAL A 149 4.31 -7.52 -24.12
N SER A 150 3.60 -6.41 -24.42
CA SER A 150 2.36 -6.45 -25.20
C SER A 150 2.36 -5.44 -26.33
N SER A 151 2.08 -5.91 -27.54
CA SER A 151 1.94 -5.08 -28.74
C SER A 151 0.77 -4.09 -28.66
N SER A 152 -0.19 -4.33 -27.76
CA SER A 152 -1.37 -3.49 -27.54
C SER A 152 -1.29 -2.67 -26.24
N GLY A 153 -0.19 -2.78 -25.48
CA GLY A 153 -0.01 -2.06 -24.21
C GLY A 153 0.73 -0.73 -24.37
N LEU A 154 0.31 0.26 -23.57
CA LEU A 154 1.00 1.52 -23.36
C LEU A 154 1.18 1.76 -21.86
N MET A 155 2.39 2.10 -21.44
CA MET A 155 2.72 2.46 -20.06
C MET A 155 2.72 3.98 -19.92
N LEU A 156 2.07 4.47 -18.88
CA LEU A 156 1.87 5.89 -18.61
C LEU A 156 2.67 6.29 -17.38
N ARG A 157 3.37 7.42 -17.46
CA ARG A 157 4.14 7.97 -16.34
C ARG A 157 3.51 9.25 -15.82
N GLY A 158 3.60 9.47 -14.51
CA GLY A 158 3.09 10.68 -13.85
C GLY A 158 1.56 10.81 -13.84
N VAL A 159 0.83 9.71 -14.10
CA VAL A 159 -0.64 9.71 -14.09
C VAL A 159 -1.14 8.96 -12.86
N ALA A 160 -1.52 9.69 -11.82
CA ALA A 160 -2.21 9.10 -10.66
C ALA A 160 -3.67 8.76 -10.99
N HIS A 161 -4.31 9.59 -11.84
CA HIS A 161 -5.69 9.41 -12.29
C HIS A 161 -5.82 9.76 -13.78
N LEU A 162 -6.18 8.77 -14.59
CA LEU A 162 -6.39 8.92 -16.03
C LEU A 162 -7.61 9.79 -16.37
N THR A 163 -8.64 9.74 -15.52
CA THR A 163 -9.95 10.36 -15.79
C THR A 163 -9.97 11.87 -15.57
N SER A 164 -9.08 12.43 -14.75
CA SER A 164 -9.08 13.86 -14.41
C SER A 164 -8.42 14.75 -15.47
N ARG A 165 -7.51 14.20 -16.29
CA ARG A 165 -6.76 14.95 -17.31
C ARG A 165 -7.35 14.85 -18.73
N MET A 166 -8.26 13.92 -18.99
CA MET A 166 -8.90 13.77 -20.30
C MET A 166 -10.26 14.47 -20.33
N LYS A 167 -10.32 15.70 -20.87
CA LYS A 167 -11.54 16.53 -20.95
C LYS A 167 -12.70 15.98 -21.80
N ARG A 168 -12.54 14.81 -22.41
CA ARG A 168 -13.59 13.96 -23.00
C ARG A 168 -12.89 12.69 -23.49
N PRO A 169 -12.92 11.58 -22.73
CA PRO A 169 -12.33 10.37 -23.24
C PRO A 169 -13.26 9.81 -24.30
N SER A 170 -12.79 9.74 -25.55
CA SER A 170 -13.31 8.77 -26.52
C SER A 170 -13.16 7.33 -25.97
N LEU A 171 -12.29 7.15 -24.96
CA LEU A 171 -12.23 6.00 -24.06
C LEU A 171 -13.56 5.87 -23.31
N SER A 172 -14.42 5.00 -23.81
CA SER A 172 -15.44 4.38 -22.97
C SER A 172 -14.70 3.60 -21.87
N VAL A 173 -14.37 4.28 -20.77
CA VAL A 173 -14.23 3.62 -19.47
C VAL A 173 -15.54 2.88 -19.32
N LEU A 174 -15.48 1.56 -19.42
CA LEU A 174 -16.68 0.72 -19.47
C LEU A 174 -17.60 1.16 -18.31
N PRO A 175 -18.90 1.36 -18.54
CA PRO A 175 -19.81 1.94 -17.55
C PRO A 175 -19.76 1.28 -16.16
N TRP A 176 -19.35 0.01 -16.07
CA TRP A 176 -19.20 -0.74 -14.81
C TRP A 176 -18.07 -0.24 -13.88
N LEU A 177 -17.07 0.50 -14.38
CA LEU A 177 -16.01 1.09 -13.56
C LEU A 177 -16.42 2.39 -12.85
N ARG A 178 -17.64 2.90 -13.13
CA ARG A 178 -18.17 4.11 -12.49
C ARG A 178 -19.09 3.83 -11.31
N ASN A 179 -19.50 2.57 -11.09
CA ASN A 179 -20.48 2.25 -10.05
C ASN A 179 -19.83 1.48 -8.88
N PRO A 180 -19.70 2.07 -7.68
CA PRO A 180 -19.14 1.39 -6.50
C PRO A 180 -20.01 0.22 -5.99
N GLU A 181 -21.23 0.04 -6.49
CA GLU A 181 -22.17 -1.01 -6.06
C GLU A 181 -21.90 -2.39 -6.68
N ASN A 182 -21.06 -2.48 -7.73
CA ASN A 182 -20.80 -3.75 -8.42
C ASN A 182 -19.60 -4.52 -7.86
N ALA A 183 -19.05 -4.10 -6.71
CA ALA A 183 -17.96 -4.78 -6.01
C ALA A 183 -18.48 -5.68 -4.86
N SER A 184 -19.57 -6.41 -5.11
CA SER A 184 -20.13 -7.44 -4.21
C SER A 184 -20.24 -8.77 -4.93
#